data_AF-A0A7V2W2V1-F1
#
_entry.id   AF-A0A7V2W2V1-F1
#
_cell.length_a   1.000
_cell.length_b   1.000
_cell.length_c   1.000
_cell.angle_alpha   90.00
_cell.angle_beta   90.00
_cell.angle_gamma   90.00
#
_symmetry.space_group_name_H-M   'P 1'
#
loop_
_entity.id
_entity.type
_entity.pdbx_description
1 polymer ?
#
loop_
_entity_poly.entity_id
_entity_poly.type
_entity_poly.pdbx_seq_one_letter_code
_entity_poly.pdbx_strand_id
1 'polypeptide(L)'
;MQIENKTVLTIKAIHLTLFILMIISLFYTLYCAIAGVYNLLLLAAMIMILIDGLSIALSRGRCPLTILAERHGAKNGAVTHLIVGKWAARYVFKFFIVLFIIELIWLGIGYFTG
;
A
#
# COMPACT_ATOMS: atom_id res chain seq x y z
N MET A 1 -16.86 -19.36 -14.52
CA MET A 1 -17.47 -18.36 -13.63
C MET A 1 -17.60 -19.00 -12.25
N GLN A 2 -16.59 -18.88 -11.40
CA GLN A 2 -16.59 -19.53 -10.07
C GLN A 2 -17.26 -18.60 -9.08
N ILE A 3 -18.29 -19.08 -8.38
CA ILE A 3 -19.03 -18.32 -7.36
C ILE A 3 -18.06 -18.07 -6.19
N GLU A 4 -17.36 -16.94 -6.25
CA GLU A 4 -16.49 -16.46 -5.18
C GLU A 4 -17.39 -16.06 -4.00
N ASN A 5 -17.14 -16.60 -2.80
CA ASN A 5 -17.93 -16.31 -1.61
C ASN A 5 -17.89 -14.80 -1.34
N LYS A 6 -19.03 -14.16 -1.03
CA LYS A 6 -19.16 -12.68 -0.93
C LYS A 6 -18.06 -12.06 -0.07
N THR A 7 -17.65 -12.75 0.98
CA THR A 7 -16.59 -12.35 1.92
C THR A 7 -15.22 -12.18 1.24
N VAL A 8 -14.83 -13.08 0.35
CA VAL A 8 -13.52 -13.03 -0.35
C VAL A 8 -13.50 -11.88 -1.35
N LEU A 9 -14.63 -11.65 -2.03
CA LEU A 9 -14.78 -10.54 -2.96
C LEU A 9 -14.71 -9.18 -2.25
N THR A 10 -15.33 -9.06 -1.07
CA THR A 10 -15.25 -7.86 -0.23
C THR A 10 -13.81 -7.60 0.24
N ILE A 11 -13.11 -8.63 0.71
CA ILE A 11 -11.71 -8.53 1.13
C ILE A 11 -10.84 -8.01 -0.02
N LYS A 12 -11.06 -8.53 -1.24
CA LYS A 12 -10.34 -8.11 -2.44
C LYS A 12 -10.66 -6.68 -2.85
N ALA A 13 -11.93 -6.27 -2.76
CA ALA A 13 -12.35 -4.90 -3.03
C ALA A 13 -11.72 -3.90 -2.06
N ILE A 14 -11.76 -4.20 -0.75
CA ILE A 14 -11.13 -3.37 0.29
C ILE A 14 -9.62 -3.26 0.03
N HIS A 15 -8.96 -4.38 -0.29
CA HIS A 15 -7.52 -4.37 -0.55
C HIS A 15 -7.16 -3.51 -1.77
N LEU A 16 -7.95 -3.58 -2.84
CA LEU A 16 -7.75 -2.73 -4.02
C LEU A 16 -7.96 -1.24 -3.68
N THR A 17 -8.98 -0.92 -2.87
CA THR A 17 -9.24 0.45 -2.42
C THR A 17 -8.06 1.01 -1.63
N LEU A 18 -7.52 0.24 -0.67
CA LEU A 18 -6.35 0.65 0.10
C LEU A 18 -5.12 0.84 -0.79
N PHE A 19 -4.92 -0.04 -1.77
CA PHE A 19 -3.82 0.08 -2.72
C PHE A 19 -3.91 1.36 -3.57
N ILE A 20 -5.10 1.70 -4.08
CA ILE A 20 -5.32 2.95 -4.81
C ILE A 20 -5.09 4.15 -3.90
N LEU A 21 -5.60 4.09 -2.66
CA LEU A 21 -5.41 5.17 -1.70
C LEU A 21 -3.93 5.41 -1.41
N MET A 22 -3.15 4.35 -1.21
CA MET A 22 -1.70 4.43 -1.03
C MET A 22 -1.01 5.10 -2.22
N ILE A 23 -1.37 4.74 -3.47
CA ILE A 23 -0.84 5.38 -4.68
C ILE A 23 -1.16 6.87 -4.69
N ILE A 24 -2.41 7.26 -4.40
CA ILE A 24 -2.83 8.66 -4.36
C ILE A 24 -2.03 9.41 -3.29
N SER A 25 -1.88 8.85 -2.09
CA SER A 25 -1.11 9.45 -1.00
C SER A 25 0.37 9.61 -1.36
N LEU A 26 0.97 8.65 -2.07
CA LEU A 26 2.34 8.75 -2.57
C LEU A 26 2.48 9.92 -3.54
N PHE A 27 1.66 9.96 -4.60
CA PHE A 27 1.70 11.04 -5.59
C PHE A 27 1.43 12.42 -4.98
N TYR A 28 0.52 12.48 -3.99
CA TYR A 28 0.26 13.71 -3.24
C TYR A 28 1.47 14.15 -2.40
N THR A 29 2.15 13.21 -1.74
CA THR A 29 3.36 13.49 -0.95
C THR A 29 4.49 13.98 -1.84
N LEU A 30 4.69 13.34 -3.01
CA LEU A 30 5.64 13.77 -4.02
C LEU A 30 5.33 15.18 -4.55
N TYR A 31 4.06 15.47 -4.84
CA TYR A 31 3.62 16.80 -5.28
C TYR A 31 3.92 17.85 -4.22
N CYS A 32 3.58 17.59 -2.97
CA CYS A 32 3.87 18.49 -1.85
C CYS A 32 5.38 18.67 -1.62
N ALA A 33 6.18 17.63 -1.77
CA ALA A 33 7.64 17.69 -1.66
C ALA A 33 8.26 18.56 -2.76
N ILE A 34 7.70 18.54 -3.98
CA ILE A 34 8.13 19.42 -5.09
C ILE A 34 7.62 20.86 -4.88
N ALA A 35 6.38 21.02 -4.42
CA ALA A 35 5.77 22.34 -4.20
C ALA A 35 6.24 23.02 -2.90
N GLY A 36 6.93 22.32 -2.01
CA GLY A 36 7.39 22.82 -0.71
C GLY A 36 6.24 23.11 0.27
N VAL A 37 5.10 22.43 0.13
CA VAL A 37 3.89 22.71 0.93
C VAL A 37 3.72 21.69 2.04
N TYR A 38 3.94 22.13 3.29
CA TYR A 38 3.79 21.30 4.49
C TYR A 38 2.42 21.54 5.14
N ASN A 39 1.43 20.74 4.74
CA ASN A 39 0.08 20.80 5.30
C ASN A 39 -0.20 19.63 6.26
N LEU A 40 -1.16 19.79 7.18
CA LEU A 40 -1.69 18.70 8.02
C LEU A 40 -2.18 17.50 7.19
N LEU A 41 -2.67 17.75 5.97
CA LEU A 41 -3.03 16.72 4.98
C LEU A 41 -1.84 15.83 4.59
N LEU A 42 -0.64 16.39 4.49
CA LEU A 42 0.58 15.62 4.19
C LEU A 42 0.95 14.71 5.36
N LEU A 43 0.86 15.22 6.60
CA LEU A 43 1.06 14.41 7.80
C LEU A 43 0.06 13.24 7.86
N ALA A 44 -1.21 13.50 7.59
CA ALA A 44 -2.24 12.46 7.53
C ALA A 44 -1.96 11.41 6.45
N ALA A 45 -1.57 11.84 5.24
CA ALA A 45 -1.17 10.93 4.16
C ALA A 45 0.03 10.06 4.55
N MET A 46 1.01 10.65 5.24
CA MET A 46 2.21 9.95 5.68
C MET A 46 1.92 8.91 6.76
N ILE A 47 1.04 9.23 7.72
CA ILE A 47 0.55 8.28 8.72
C ILE A 47 -0.22 7.14 8.06
N MET A 48 -1.06 7.44 7.06
CA MET A 48 -1.81 6.43 6.30
C MET A 48 -0.86 5.45 5.61
N ILE A 49 0.14 5.96 4.88
CA ILE A 49 1.16 5.14 4.20
C ILE A 49 1.95 4.30 5.21
N LEU A 50 2.30 4.88 6.37
CA LEU A 50 2.99 4.16 7.43
C LEU A 50 2.14 3.02 7.99
N ILE A 51 0.86 3.24 8.30
CA ILE A 51 -0.03 2.20 8.84
C ILE A 51 -0.20 1.05 7.84
N ASP A 52 -0.43 1.36 6.57
CA ASP A 52 -0.54 0.36 5.50
C ASP A 52 0.79 -0.38 5.31
N GLY A 53 1.90 0.34 5.24
CA GLY A 53 3.25 -0.22 5.13
C GLY A 53 3.62 -1.13 6.30
N LEU A 54 3.30 -0.72 7.53
CA LEU A 54 3.54 -1.50 8.74
C LEU A 54 2.69 -2.78 8.74
N SER A 55 1.42 -2.69 8.35
CA SER A 55 0.52 -3.85 8.25
C SER A 55 1.06 -4.93 7.30
N ILE A 56 1.67 -4.51 6.19
CA ILE A 56 2.30 -5.42 5.23
C ILE A 56 3.65 -5.96 5.76
N ALA A 57 4.45 -5.11 6.40
CA ALA A 57 5.74 -5.48 6.97
C ALA A 57 5.60 -6.53 8.08
N LEU A 58 4.66 -6.35 9.02
CA LEU A 58 4.36 -7.33 10.07
C LEU A 58 3.94 -8.68 9.50
N SER A 59 3.29 -8.68 8.33
CA SER A 59 2.76 -9.88 7.70
C SER A 59 3.75 -10.52 6.71
N ARG A 60 5.06 -10.25 6.84
CA ARG A 60 6.17 -10.77 5.99
C ARG A 60 5.96 -10.52 4.49
N GLY A 61 5.39 -9.36 4.13
CA GLY A 61 5.13 -9.02 2.72
C GLY A 61 3.95 -9.78 2.09
N ARG A 62 3.09 -10.39 2.91
CA ARG A 62 1.77 -10.87 2.48
C ARG A 62 0.70 -10.04 3.18
N CYS A 63 -0.32 -9.53 2.49
CA CYS A 63 -1.38 -8.83 3.19
C CYS A 63 -2.09 -9.77 4.18
N PRO A 64 -2.36 -9.33 5.42
CA PRO A 64 -3.07 -10.14 6.41
C PRO A 64 -4.47 -10.54 5.91
N LEU A 65 -5.09 -9.70 5.08
CA LEU A 65 -6.34 -10.00 4.36
C LEU A 65 -6.24 -11.20 3.41
N THR A 66 -5.08 -11.46 2.80
CA THR A 66 -4.85 -12.64 1.96
C THR A 66 -4.81 -13.91 2.82
N ILE A 67 -4.16 -13.86 3.98
CA ILE A 67 -4.12 -14.97 4.94
C ILE A 67 -5.52 -15.27 5.48
N LEU A 68 -6.31 -14.22 5.75
CA LEU A 68 -7.68 -14.34 6.23
C LEU A 68 -8.61 -14.95 5.17
N ALA A 69 -8.44 -14.58 3.90
CA ALA A 69 -9.17 -15.16 2.78
C ALA A 69 -8.81 -16.63 2.52
N GLU A 70 -7.52 -16.99 2.63
CA GLU A 70 -7.07 -18.40 2.56
C GLU A 70 -7.70 -19.23 3.69
N ARG A 71 -7.84 -18.67 4.91
CA ARG A 71 -8.56 -19.32 6.03
C ARG A 71 -10.06 -19.52 5.78
N HIS A 72 -10.69 -18.69 4.96
CA HIS A 72 -12.14 -18.73 4.68
C HIS A 72 -12.50 -19.56 3.43
N GLY A 73 -11.57 -20.37 2.92
CA GLY A 73 -11.83 -21.29 1.80
C GLY A 73 -11.50 -20.72 0.42
N ALA A 74 -10.82 -19.57 0.34
CA ALA A 74 -10.23 -19.13 -0.93
C ALA A 74 -9.09 -20.09 -1.31
N LYS A 75 -9.12 -20.62 -2.54
CA LYS A 75 -8.04 -21.46 -3.09
C LYS A 75 -6.72 -20.69 -2.96
N ASN A 76 -5.70 -21.31 -2.34
CA ASN A 76 -4.38 -20.72 -2.05
C ASN A 76 -3.92 -19.76 -3.15
N GLY A 77 -3.79 -18.48 -2.82
CA GLY A 77 -3.33 -17.43 -3.74
C GLY A 77 -4.37 -16.75 -4.64
N ALA A 78 -5.65 -17.14 -4.68
CA ALA A 78 -6.63 -16.53 -5.61
C ALA A 78 -6.83 -15.01 -5.44
N VAL A 79 -6.56 -14.48 -4.23
CA VAL A 79 -6.66 -13.05 -3.91
C VAL A 79 -5.43 -12.26 -4.41
N THR A 80 -4.25 -12.87 -4.40
CA THR A 80 -2.99 -12.27 -4.91
C THR A 80 -2.76 -12.53 -6.40
N HIS A 81 -3.38 -13.59 -6.96
CA HIS A 81 -3.26 -13.97 -8.37
C HIS A 81 -3.83 -12.94 -9.35
N LEU A 82 -4.75 -12.07 -8.91
CA LEU A 82 -5.40 -11.10 -9.81
C LEU A 82 -4.65 -9.79 -10.00
N ILE A 83 -3.70 -9.46 -9.12
CA ILE A 83 -3.06 -8.15 -9.14
C ILE A 83 -1.57 -8.30 -9.44
N VAL A 84 -0.83 -9.11 -8.69
CA VAL A 84 0.61 -9.22 -8.88
C VAL A 84 1.04 -10.54 -8.25
N GLY A 85 1.39 -11.57 -9.02
CA GLY A 85 1.78 -12.88 -8.48
C GLY A 85 2.85 -12.78 -7.36
N LYS A 86 2.98 -13.79 -6.50
CA LYS A 86 3.83 -13.76 -5.28
C LYS A 86 5.26 -13.22 -5.48
N TRP A 87 5.82 -13.41 -6.68
CA TRP A 87 7.11 -12.85 -7.06
C TRP A 87 7.03 -11.34 -7.25
N ALA A 88 6.14 -10.86 -8.12
CA ALA A 88 6.01 -9.45 -8.42
C ALA A 88 5.47 -8.64 -7.22
N ALA A 89 4.67 -9.23 -6.31
CA ALA A 89 4.21 -8.54 -5.11
C ALA A 89 5.39 -8.13 -4.21
N ARG A 90 6.45 -8.94 -4.16
CA ARG A 90 7.68 -8.60 -3.43
C ARG A 90 8.48 -7.48 -4.09
N TYR A 91 8.49 -7.38 -5.42
CA TYR A 91 9.18 -6.30 -6.12
C TYR A 91 8.40 -4.99 -6.03
N VAL A 92 7.09 -5.04 -6.22
CA VAL A 92 6.20 -3.88 -6.10
C VAL A 92 6.27 -3.31 -4.68
N PHE A 93 6.21 -4.17 -3.65
CA PHE A 93 6.32 -3.71 -2.26
C PHE A 93 7.69 -3.09 -1.96
N LYS A 94 8.79 -3.72 -2.42
CA LYS A 94 10.13 -3.13 -2.28
C LYS A 94 10.24 -1.79 -2.99
N PHE A 95 9.69 -1.70 -4.20
CA PHE A 95 9.68 -0.46 -4.98
C PHE A 95 8.94 0.65 -4.23
N PHE A 96 7.74 0.38 -3.71
CA PHE A 96 6.98 1.36 -2.93
C PHE A 96 7.69 1.79 -1.65
N ILE A 97 8.32 0.87 -0.90
CA ILE A 97 9.11 1.24 0.28
C ILE A 97 10.28 2.14 -0.09
N VAL A 98 11.04 1.77 -1.12
CA VAL A 98 12.20 2.57 -1.54
C VAL A 98 11.75 3.95 -2.00
N LEU A 99 10.66 4.02 -2.76
CA LEU A 99 10.11 5.29 -3.24
C LEU A 99 9.63 6.17 -2.09
N PHE A 100 8.96 5.59 -1.09
CA PHE A 100 8.53 6.31 0.12
C PHE A 100 9.71 6.83 0.95
N ILE A 101 10.80 6.06 1.07
CA ILE A 101 12.03 6.52 1.74
C ILE A 101 12.65 7.70 0.98
N ILE A 102 12.68 7.63 -0.35
CA ILE A 102 13.19 8.74 -1.19
C ILE A 102 12.31 9.99 -1.01
N GLU A 103 10.99 9.84 -1.04
CA GLU A 103 10.05 10.94 -0.79
C GLU A 103 10.26 11.56 0.60
N LEU A 104 10.45 10.75 1.64
CA LEU A 104 10.75 11.23 3.00
C LEU A 104 12.06 12.01 3.07
N ILE A 105 13.12 11.51 2.42
CA ILE A 105 14.41 12.20 2.37
C ILE A 105 14.26 13.52 1.61
N TRP A 106 13.57 13.52 0.48
CA TRP A 106 13.34 14.71 -0.34
C TRP A 106 12.54 15.76 0.42
N LEU A 107 11.46 15.35 1.08
CA LEU A 107 10.65 16.20 1.94
C LEU A 107 11.47 16.77 3.11
N GLY A 108 12.33 15.94 3.73
CA GLY A 108 13.23 16.37 4.79
C GLY A 108 14.24 17.41 4.31
N ILE A 109 14.87 17.20 3.15
CA ILE A 109 15.79 18.18 2.54
C ILE A 109 15.04 19.48 2.26
N GLY A 110 13.87 19.41 1.60
CA GLY A 110 13.03 20.56 1.31
C GLY A 110 12.64 21.36 2.55
N TYR A 111 12.47 20.68 3.70
CA TYR A 111 12.12 21.33 4.97
C TYR A 111 13.31 22.07 5.58
N PHE A 112 14.54 21.57 5.40
CA PHE A 112 15.76 22.21 5.88
C PHE A 112 16.27 23.33 4.97
N THR A 113 15.95 23.29 3.67
CA THR A 113 16.36 24.32 2.69
C THR A 113 15.33 25.44 2.48
N GLY A 114 14.12 25.30 3.02
CA GLY A 114 13.01 26.26 2.87
C GLY A 114 12.92 27.28 3.99
#